data_AF-A0A9D6PWE9-F1
#
_entry.id   AF-A0A9D6PWE9-F1
#
_cell.length_a   1.000
_cell.length_b   1.000
_cell.length_c   1.000
_cell.angle_alpha   90.00
_cell.angle_beta   90.00
_cell.angle_gamma   90.00
#
_symmetry.space_group_name_H-M   'P 1'
#
loop_
_entity.id
_entity.type
_entity.pdbx_description
1 polymer ?
#
loop_
_entity_poly.entity_id
_entity_poly.type
_entity_poly.pdbx_seq_one_letter_code
_entity_poly.pdbx_strand_id
1 'polypeptide(L)'
;MQKKLLALLLTLPGLALADEGMWTLDNLPQARMQADYGFKPDADWVKRAMLSSARMVGGCSASFISKDGLIMTNHHCVEDCLEQISSEKKNYLKDGFHARARKEEQVCPAMEMNRLEQIKDVTAQVTAATAGLSGTAYKQAQNAIRATLTSAC
;
A
#
# COMPACT_ATOMS: atom_id res chain seq x y z
N MET A 1 -36.33 19.20 -52.36
CA MET A 1 -34.91 19.12 -51.95
C MET A 1 -34.83 18.56 -50.54
N GLN A 2 -34.56 17.27 -50.46
CA GLN A 2 -34.26 16.54 -49.22
C GLN A 2 -32.81 16.82 -48.78
N LYS A 3 -32.53 16.49 -47.52
CA LYS A 3 -31.21 16.38 -46.86
C LYS A 3 -30.68 17.69 -46.26
N LYS A 4 -30.93 17.87 -44.96
CA LYS A 4 -29.92 18.14 -43.92
C LYS A 4 -30.64 18.40 -42.58
N LEU A 5 -31.35 17.39 -42.10
CA LEU A 5 -31.85 17.34 -40.73
C LEU A 5 -31.39 16.02 -40.13
N LEU A 6 -30.10 15.88 -39.86
CA LEU A 6 -29.58 14.83 -38.99
C LEU A 6 -28.11 15.11 -38.62
N ALA A 7 -27.78 14.79 -37.37
CA ALA A 7 -26.46 14.85 -36.72
C ALA A 7 -26.13 16.13 -35.95
N LEU A 8 -26.92 16.42 -34.90
CA LEU A 8 -26.42 17.09 -33.68
C LEU A 8 -26.81 16.28 -32.44
N LEU A 9 -26.40 15.01 -32.40
CA LEU A 9 -26.42 14.19 -31.19
C LEU A 9 -25.12 13.39 -31.20
N LEU A 10 -24.11 13.82 -30.43
CA LEU A 10 -23.03 12.97 -29.89
C LEU A 10 -21.93 13.83 -29.23
N THR A 11 -22.23 14.52 -28.12
CA THR A 11 -21.22 14.89 -27.10
C THR A 11 -21.90 15.26 -25.77
N LEU A 12 -22.75 14.39 -25.21
CA LEU A 12 -22.86 14.38 -23.75
C LEU A 12 -21.70 13.50 -23.25
N PRO A 13 -20.68 14.05 -22.55
CA PRO A 13 -19.78 13.19 -21.80
C PRO A 13 -20.64 12.45 -20.80
N GLY A 14 -20.72 11.12 -20.91
CA GLY A 14 -21.33 10.30 -19.88
C GLY A 14 -20.64 10.63 -18.55
N LEU A 15 -21.42 10.83 -17.50
CA LEU A 15 -20.88 10.95 -16.15
C LEU A 15 -20.16 9.63 -15.85
N ALA A 16 -18.84 9.63 -15.96
CA ALA A 16 -18.01 8.54 -15.50
C ALA A 16 -18.06 8.54 -13.97
N LEU A 17 -19.01 7.79 -13.43
CA LEU A 17 -19.06 7.50 -12.00
C LEU A 17 -18.08 6.35 -11.76
N ALA A 18 -16.91 6.68 -11.24
CA ALA A 18 -16.03 5.66 -10.68
C ALA A 18 -16.65 5.20 -9.35
N ASP A 19 -17.08 3.95 -9.29
CA ASP A 19 -17.22 3.26 -8.01
C ASP A 19 -15.83 2.85 -7.51
N GLU A 20 -15.65 2.76 -6.19
CA GLU A 20 -14.40 2.47 -5.45
C GLU A 20 -13.35 3.57 -5.30
N GLY A 21 -12.52 3.40 -4.26
CA GLY A 21 -11.31 4.16 -4.00
C GLY A 21 -10.35 3.41 -3.07
N MET A 22 -9.05 3.48 -3.39
CA MET A 22 -7.96 3.06 -2.50
C MET A 22 -7.51 4.28 -1.70
N TRP A 23 -8.08 4.44 -0.51
CA TRP A 23 -7.82 5.59 0.34
C TRP A 23 -6.62 5.33 1.24
N THR A 24 -5.76 6.34 1.41
CA THR A 24 -4.71 6.28 2.42
C THR A 24 -5.34 6.36 3.81
N LEU A 25 -4.69 5.75 4.81
CA LEU A 25 -5.23 5.70 6.17
C LEU A 25 -5.34 7.09 6.81
N ASP A 26 -4.53 8.06 6.37
CA ASP A 26 -4.61 9.47 6.77
C ASP A 26 -5.72 10.26 6.05
N ASN A 27 -6.39 9.69 5.06
CA ASN A 27 -7.42 10.36 4.27
C ASN A 27 -8.63 9.44 3.94
N LEU A 28 -9.12 8.72 4.95
CA LEU A 28 -10.31 7.87 4.81
C LEU A 28 -11.58 8.70 4.52
N PRO A 29 -12.49 8.24 3.65
CA PRO A 29 -13.72 8.94 3.29
C PRO A 29 -14.79 8.72 4.37
N GLN A 30 -14.52 9.19 5.60
CA GLN A 30 -15.30 8.89 6.80
C GLN A 30 -16.80 9.17 6.65
N ALA A 31 -17.17 10.27 5.99
CA ALA A 31 -18.57 10.63 5.77
C ALA A 31 -19.30 9.59 4.91
N ARG A 32 -18.63 9.11 3.85
CA ARG A 32 -19.14 8.04 2.99
C ARG A 32 -19.20 6.70 3.73
N MET A 33 -18.14 6.35 4.47
CA MET A 33 -18.12 5.11 5.26
C MET A 33 -19.28 5.06 6.28
N GLN A 34 -19.59 6.19 6.91
CA GLN A 34 -20.72 6.29 7.84
C GLN A 34 -22.07 6.14 7.13
N ALA A 35 -22.22 6.76 5.95
CA ALA A 35 -23.46 6.69 5.18
C ALA A 35 -23.71 5.28 4.61
N ASP A 36 -22.68 4.66 4.06
CA ASP A 36 -22.77 3.38 3.34
C ASP A 36 -22.76 2.18 4.30
N TYR A 37 -21.99 2.26 5.39
CA TYR A 37 -21.73 1.11 6.28
C TYR A 37 -22.06 1.36 7.76
N GLY A 38 -22.53 2.56 8.13
CA GLY A 38 -22.78 2.90 9.53
C GLY A 38 -21.52 3.02 10.39
N PHE A 39 -20.34 3.02 9.79
CA PHE A 39 -19.05 3.02 10.49
C PHE A 39 -18.24 4.27 10.19
N LYS A 40 -17.88 5.00 11.25
CA LYS A 40 -16.97 6.14 11.18
C LYS A 40 -15.72 5.87 12.03
N PRO A 41 -14.58 5.54 11.40
CA PRO A 41 -13.36 5.28 12.16
C PRO A 41 -12.86 6.57 12.83
N ASP A 42 -12.57 6.49 14.12
CA ASP A 42 -11.91 7.55 14.87
C ASP A 42 -10.38 7.50 14.69
N ALA A 43 -9.68 8.51 15.21
CA ALA A 43 -8.23 8.62 15.06
C ALA A 43 -7.48 7.44 15.71
N ASP A 44 -7.97 6.92 16.84
CA ASP A 44 -7.35 5.80 17.54
C ASP A 44 -7.51 4.50 16.77
N TRP A 45 -8.68 4.27 16.17
CA TRP A 45 -8.93 3.14 15.29
C TRP A 45 -8.01 3.20 14.07
N VAL A 46 -7.90 4.37 13.42
CA VAL A 46 -7.01 4.56 12.26
C VAL A 46 -5.57 4.29 12.63
N LYS A 47 -5.11 4.82 13.77
CA LYS A 47 -3.75 4.58 14.27
C LYS A 47 -3.49 3.10 14.53
N ARG A 48 -4.43 2.38 15.15
CA ARG A 48 -4.29 0.93 15.38
C ARG A 48 -4.26 0.16 14.06
N ALA A 49 -5.15 0.47 13.13
CA ALA A 49 -5.19 -0.15 11.81
C ALA A 49 -3.85 0.04 11.07
N MET A 50 -3.31 1.26 11.07
CA MET A 50 -2.00 1.59 10.49
C MET A 50 -0.87 0.78 11.11
N LEU A 51 -0.75 0.78 12.45
CA LEU A 51 0.32 0.09 13.15
C LEU A 51 0.20 -1.44 13.06
N SER A 52 -1.00 -1.97 12.88
CA SER A 52 -1.23 -3.40 12.63
C SER A 52 -0.93 -3.82 11.20
N SER A 53 -0.86 -2.89 10.25
CA SER A 53 -0.60 -3.18 8.84
C SER A 53 0.89 -3.33 8.59
N ALA A 54 1.26 -4.31 7.78
CA ALA A 54 2.62 -4.55 7.35
C ALA A 54 2.69 -4.74 5.84
N ARG A 55 3.76 -4.22 5.23
CA ARG A 55 4.11 -4.46 3.84
C ARG A 55 5.23 -5.49 3.79
N MET A 56 5.04 -6.53 2.98
CA MET A 56 6.11 -7.45 2.62
C MET A 56 6.90 -6.85 1.44
N VAL A 57 8.22 -6.73 1.56
CA VAL A 57 9.07 -6.40 0.41
C VAL A 57 8.93 -7.54 -0.61
N GLY A 58 8.43 -7.22 -1.80
CA GLY A 58 8.03 -8.23 -2.80
C GLY A 58 6.58 -8.08 -3.29
N GLY A 59 5.75 -7.26 -2.62
CA GLY A 59 4.44 -6.85 -3.14
C GLY A 59 3.22 -7.44 -2.43
N CYS A 60 3.42 -8.22 -1.36
CA CYS A 60 2.32 -8.70 -0.52
C CYS A 60 2.01 -7.76 0.66
N SER A 61 0.77 -7.87 1.15
CA SER A 61 0.35 -7.27 2.42
C SER A 61 0.40 -8.31 3.53
N ALA A 62 0.58 -7.86 4.76
CA ALA A 62 0.53 -8.68 5.95
C ALA A 62 -0.03 -7.86 7.12
N SER A 63 -0.30 -8.53 8.25
CA SER A 63 -0.78 -7.85 9.46
C SER A 63 -0.13 -8.42 10.72
N PHE A 64 0.19 -7.55 11.67
CA PHE A 64 0.53 -7.95 13.03
C PHE A 64 -0.73 -8.39 13.77
N ILE A 65 -0.74 -9.63 14.25
CA ILE A 65 -1.87 -10.23 14.97
C ILE A 65 -1.55 -10.53 16.44
N SER A 66 -0.35 -10.19 16.91
CA SER A 66 0.02 -10.29 18.32
C SER A 66 0.97 -9.17 18.75
N LYS A 67 0.98 -8.88 20.06
CA LYS A 67 1.91 -7.92 20.69
C LYS A 67 3.38 -8.35 20.60
N ASP A 68 3.63 -9.64 20.36
CA ASP A 68 4.97 -10.24 20.31
C ASP A 68 5.46 -10.39 18.85
N GLY A 69 4.82 -9.71 17.90
CA GLY A 69 5.28 -9.64 16.51
C GLY A 69 4.87 -10.82 15.62
N LEU A 70 3.81 -11.58 15.98
CA LEU A 70 3.27 -12.58 15.07
C LEU A 70 2.60 -11.88 13.87
N ILE A 71 2.97 -12.29 12.67
CA ILE A 71 2.47 -11.73 11.41
C ILE A 71 1.64 -12.76 10.67
N MET A 72 0.51 -12.33 10.10
CA MET A 72 -0.35 -13.13 9.24
C MET A 72 -0.34 -12.59 7.81
N THR A 73 -0.19 -13.49 6.85
CA THR A 73 -0.26 -13.24 5.40
C THR A 73 -0.77 -14.47 4.67
N ASN A 74 -0.91 -14.40 3.34
CA ASN A 74 -1.31 -15.52 2.52
C ASN A 74 -0.16 -16.50 2.28
N HIS A 75 -0.49 -17.76 2.02
CA HIS A 75 0.49 -18.80 1.73
C HIS A 75 1.39 -18.48 0.52
N HIS A 76 0.82 -17.99 -0.59
CA HIS A 76 1.59 -17.62 -1.78
C HIS A 76 2.56 -16.46 -1.55
N CYS A 77 2.36 -15.66 -0.50
CA CYS A 77 3.28 -14.58 -0.14
C CYS A 77 4.55 -15.08 0.55
N VAL A 78 4.56 -16.33 1.00
CA VAL A 78 5.69 -16.95 1.70
C VAL A 78 6.23 -18.20 0.98
N GLU A 79 5.69 -18.54 -0.18
CA GLU A 79 6.09 -19.71 -0.99
C GLU A 79 7.60 -19.70 -1.28
N ASP A 80 8.14 -18.59 -1.76
CA ASP A 80 9.59 -18.41 -1.98
C ASP A 80 10.42 -18.68 -0.71
N CYS A 81 9.93 -18.27 0.46
CA CYS A 81 10.62 -18.60 1.71
C CYS A 81 10.55 -20.10 1.99
N LEU A 82 9.36 -20.71 1.89
CA LEU A 82 9.17 -22.14 2.15
C LEU A 82 10.07 -22.99 1.24
N GLU A 83 10.24 -22.61 -0.02
CA GLU A 83 11.18 -23.23 -0.94
C GLU A 83 12.64 -23.08 -0.46
N GLN A 84 13.06 -21.85 -0.11
CA GLN A 84 14.42 -21.56 0.35
C GLN A 84 14.81 -22.31 1.62
N ILE A 85 13.87 -22.53 2.55
CA ILE A 85 14.14 -23.25 3.80
C ILE A 85 13.92 -24.76 3.67
N SER A 86 13.37 -25.23 2.55
CA SER A 86 13.21 -26.66 2.27
C SER A 86 14.53 -27.34 1.89
N SER A 87 14.55 -28.66 1.94
CA SER A 87 15.68 -29.51 1.54
C SER A 87 15.18 -30.80 0.89
N GLU A 88 16.08 -31.60 0.33
CA GLU A 88 15.74 -32.93 -0.22
C GLU A 88 15.02 -33.83 0.79
N LYS A 89 15.32 -33.68 2.09
CA LYS A 89 14.74 -34.50 3.16
C LYS A 89 13.48 -33.89 3.77
N LYS A 90 13.18 -32.62 3.50
CA LYS A 90 12.09 -31.88 4.15
C LYS A 90 11.52 -30.81 3.23
N ASN A 91 10.31 -31.04 2.74
CA ASN A 91 9.63 -30.15 1.80
C ASN A 91 8.50 -29.40 2.53
N TYR A 92 8.76 -28.18 2.97
CA TYR A 92 7.79 -27.37 3.71
C TYR A 92 6.64 -26.85 2.85
N LEU A 93 6.84 -26.74 1.53
CA LEU A 93 5.79 -26.35 0.61
C LEU A 93 4.72 -27.44 0.51
N LYS A 94 5.15 -28.71 0.47
CA LYS A 94 4.27 -29.87 0.39
C LYS A 94 3.69 -30.27 1.75
N ASP A 95 4.53 -30.40 2.76
CA ASP A 95 4.18 -31.04 4.03
C ASP A 95 3.69 -30.02 5.09
N GLY A 96 3.85 -28.73 4.80
CA GLY A 96 3.58 -27.64 5.74
C GLY A 96 4.67 -27.46 6.80
N PHE A 97 4.55 -26.37 7.56
CA PHE A 97 5.47 -26.04 8.64
C PHE A 97 4.70 -25.53 9.85
N HIS A 98 5.12 -25.96 11.04
CA HIS A 98 4.57 -25.49 12.31
C HIS A 98 5.66 -25.52 13.38
N ALA A 99 6.01 -24.34 13.90
CA ALA A 99 6.91 -24.17 15.03
C ALA A 99 6.11 -24.22 16.35
N ARG A 100 6.43 -25.17 17.25
CA ARG A 100 5.75 -25.28 18.56
C ARG A 100 6.27 -24.26 19.57
N ALA A 101 7.47 -23.74 19.34
CA ALA A 101 8.11 -22.73 20.16
C ALA A 101 8.86 -21.72 19.28
N ARG A 102 9.08 -20.50 19.79
CA ARG A 102 9.78 -19.43 19.06
C ARG A 102 11.16 -19.85 18.53
N LYS A 103 11.90 -20.65 19.30
CA LYS A 103 13.22 -21.17 18.89
C LYS A 103 13.19 -22.11 17.68
N GLU A 104 12.01 -22.61 17.32
CA GLU A 104 11.80 -23.48 16.16
C GLU A 104 11.43 -22.70 14.90
N GLU A 105 11.09 -21.40 15.02
CA GLU A 105 10.81 -20.52 13.88
C GLU A 105 12.03 -20.46 12.96
N GLN A 106 11.81 -20.65 11.65
CA GLN A 106 12.88 -20.61 10.65
C GLN A 106 13.03 -19.19 10.11
N VAL A 107 14.27 -18.79 9.81
CA VAL A 107 14.55 -17.50 9.20
C VAL A 107 14.36 -17.61 7.69
N CYS A 108 13.50 -16.76 7.13
CA CYS A 108 13.37 -16.55 5.70
C CYS A 108 14.50 -15.60 5.22
N PRO A 109 15.52 -16.08 4.48
CA PRO A 109 16.75 -15.30 4.24
C PRO A 109 16.55 -14.00 3.43
N ALA A 110 15.55 -13.97 2.55
CA ALA A 110 15.31 -12.87 1.62
C ALA A 110 14.02 -12.09 1.91
N MET A 111 13.46 -12.23 3.11
CA MET A 111 12.17 -11.64 3.45
C MET A 111 12.33 -10.44 4.39
N GLU A 112 11.70 -9.33 4.02
CA GLU A 112 11.70 -8.09 4.80
C GLU A 112 10.28 -7.59 5.01
N MET A 113 9.98 -7.16 6.24
CA MET A 113 8.70 -6.59 6.65
C MET A 113 8.86 -5.12 6.99
N ASN A 114 8.00 -4.29 6.41
CA ASN A 114 7.95 -2.86 6.68
C ASN A 114 6.65 -2.50 7.39
N ARG A 115 6.76 -1.84 8.55
CA ARG A 115 5.62 -1.24 9.27
C ARG A 115 5.63 0.26 9.04
N LEU A 116 4.47 0.82 8.70
CA LEU A 116 4.33 2.27 8.56
C LEU A 116 4.28 2.93 9.95
N GLU A 117 5.30 3.74 10.26
CA GLU A 117 5.35 4.50 11.52
C GLU A 117 4.64 5.85 11.41
N GLN A 118 4.86 6.57 10.31
CA GLN A 118 4.38 7.94 10.14
C GLN A 118 4.14 8.28 8.67
N ILE A 119 3.10 9.08 8.43
CA ILE A 119 2.85 9.79 7.17
C ILE A 119 3.04 11.28 7.44
N LYS A 120 3.73 11.97 6.52
CA LYS A 120 3.94 13.41 6.59
C LYS A 120 3.67 14.03 5.22
N ASP A 121 2.78 15.02 5.19
CA ASP A 121 2.59 15.84 4.00
C ASP A 121 3.81 16.76 3.81
N VAL A 122 4.47 16.60 2.67
CA VAL A 122 5.63 17.41 2.25
C VAL A 122 5.38 18.16 0.93
N THR A 123 4.10 18.29 0.54
CA THR A 123 3.69 18.91 -0.72
C THR A 123 4.25 20.31 -0.85
N ALA A 124 4.14 21.13 0.21
CA ALA A 124 4.63 22.50 0.20
C ALA A 124 6.14 22.61 -0.09
N GLN A 125 6.96 21.76 0.54
CA GLN A 125 8.42 21.73 0.31
C GLN A 125 8.75 21.33 -1.13
N VAL A 126 8.07 20.30 -1.65
CA VAL A 126 8.31 19.81 -3.01
C VAL A 126 7.85 20.83 -4.06
N THR A 127 6.67 21.45 -3.87
CA THR A 127 6.17 22.50 -4.76
C THR A 127 7.09 23.71 -4.78
N ALA A 128 7.58 24.16 -3.62
CA ALA A 128 8.52 25.28 -3.55
C ALA A 128 9.84 24.97 -4.29
N ALA A 129 10.39 23.76 -4.11
CA ALA A 129 11.64 23.34 -4.75
C ALA A 129 11.53 23.16 -6.27
N THR A 130 10.32 22.97 -6.80
CA THR A 130 10.08 22.67 -8.23
C THR A 130 9.37 23.79 -8.99
N ALA A 131 9.05 24.90 -8.30
CA ALA A 131 8.29 26.01 -8.86
C ALA A 131 8.94 26.58 -10.13
N GLY A 132 8.15 26.71 -11.20
CA GLY A 132 8.60 27.28 -12.48
C GLY A 132 9.55 26.38 -13.30
N LEU A 133 9.90 25.20 -12.81
CA LEU A 133 10.76 24.25 -13.51
C LEU A 133 9.94 23.31 -14.39
N SER A 134 10.54 22.82 -15.48
CA SER A 134 9.96 21.82 -16.37
C SER A 134 11.02 20.84 -16.87
N GLY A 135 10.58 19.75 -17.50
CA GLY A 135 11.45 18.75 -18.10
C GLY A 135 12.51 18.20 -17.15
N THR A 136 13.76 18.14 -17.63
CA THR A 136 14.90 17.62 -16.87
C THR A 136 15.17 18.42 -15.58
N ALA A 137 15.07 19.75 -15.64
CA ALA A 137 15.31 20.61 -14.48
C ALA A 137 14.32 20.33 -13.34
N TYR A 138 13.03 20.14 -13.67
CA TYR A 138 12.01 19.74 -12.70
C TYR A 138 12.36 18.41 -12.04
N LYS A 139 12.75 17.40 -12.84
CA LYS A 139 13.07 16.06 -12.31
C LYS A 139 14.31 16.06 -11.43
N GLN A 140 15.33 16.83 -11.79
CA GLN A 140 16.53 17.00 -10.96
C GLN A 140 16.20 17.66 -9.62
N ALA A 141 15.42 18.76 -9.63
CA ALA A 141 14.99 19.43 -8.42
C ALA A 141 14.12 18.52 -7.53
N GLN A 142 13.17 17.79 -8.13
CA GLN A 142 12.32 16.82 -7.43
C GLN A 142 13.16 15.71 -6.76
N ASN A 143 14.16 15.18 -7.46
CA ASN A 143 15.05 14.16 -6.90
C ASN A 143 15.91 14.71 -5.76
N ALA A 144 16.43 15.93 -5.90
CA ALA A 144 17.26 16.58 -4.88
C ALA A 144 16.49 16.86 -3.59
N ILE A 145 15.27 17.41 -3.69
CA ILE A 145 14.44 17.64 -2.50
C ILE A 145 14.00 16.31 -1.87
N ARG A 146 13.67 15.29 -2.67
CA ARG A 146 13.36 13.96 -2.16
C ARG A 146 14.53 13.37 -1.39
N ALA A 147 15.73 13.40 -1.94
CA ALA A 147 16.94 12.91 -1.28
C ALA A 147 17.16 13.59 0.07
N THR A 148 17.01 14.92 0.11
CA THR A 148 17.12 15.73 1.33
C THR A 148 16.07 15.35 2.38
N LEU A 149 14.81 15.19 1.97
CA LEU A 149 13.73 14.80 2.87
C LEU A 149 13.90 13.38 3.41
N THR A 150 14.41 12.45 2.58
CA THR A 150 14.63 11.06 3.00
C THR A 150 15.86 10.87 3.85
N SER A 151 16.94 11.64 3.64
CA SER A 151 18.17 11.51 4.46
C SER A 151 18.02 12.05 5.87
N ALA A 152 17.00 12.87 6.11
CA ALA A 152 16.67 13.42 7.42
C ALA A 152 15.67 12.56 8.21
N CYS A 153 15.19 11.46 7.62
CA CYS A 153 14.19 10.56 8.19
C CYS A 153 14.85 9.35 8.88
#